data_AF-A0A6G3XS33-F1
#
_entry.id   AF-A0A6G3XS33-F1
#
_cell.length_a   1.000
_cell.length_b   1.000
_cell.length_c   1.000
_cell.angle_alpha   90.00
_cell.angle_beta   90.00
_cell.angle_gamma   90.00
#
_symmetry.space_group_name_H-M   'P 1'
#
loop_
_entity.id
_entity.type
_entity.pdbx_description
1 polymer ?
#
loop_
_entity_poly.entity_id
_entity_poly.type
_entity_poly.pdbx_seq_one_letter_code
_entity_poly.pdbx_strand_id
1 'polypeptide(L)'
;ALLVRATWVQGYQAKALADDEHNRRNTIAQYAQPLGDIIVAGSPVTGSKGTSGGDLRYKRTYTRGELYAPVTGYSSQAYGANQLEGIYGDVLDGTDDRLKNPKDLLTGGQATPGNV
;
A
#
# COMPACT_ATOMS: atom_id res chain seq x y z
N ALA A 1 5.04 -0.47 -38.50
CA ALA A 1 5.96 0.26 -37.60
C ALA A 1 5.24 1.01 -36.48
N LEU A 2 4.24 1.86 -36.80
CA LEU A 2 3.56 2.72 -35.80
C LEU A 2 2.69 1.93 -34.81
N LEU A 3 1.93 0.93 -35.28
CA LEU A 3 1.13 0.05 -34.42
C LEU A 3 1.99 -0.72 -33.41
N VAL A 4 3.11 -1.33 -33.84
CA VAL A 4 4.04 -2.05 -32.94
C VAL A 4 4.63 -1.12 -31.88
N ARG A 5 5.01 0.11 -32.26
CA ARG A 5 5.54 1.09 -31.32
C ARG A 5 4.46 1.61 -30.37
N ALA A 6 3.22 1.77 -30.83
CA ALA A 6 2.09 2.09 -29.97
C ALA A 6 1.81 0.98 -28.96
N THR A 7 1.83 -0.30 -29.37
CA THR A 7 1.67 -1.45 -28.48
C THR A 7 2.80 -1.53 -27.44
N TRP A 8 4.05 -1.22 -27.83
CA TRP A 8 5.19 -1.19 -26.89
C TRP A 8 5.06 -0.08 -25.84
N VAL A 9 4.70 1.13 -26.27
CA VAL A 9 4.51 2.27 -25.34
C VAL A 9 3.28 2.05 -24.44
N GLN A 10 2.17 1.59 -25.01
CA GLN A 10 0.92 1.35 -24.27
C GLN A 10 1.00 0.14 -23.35
N GLY A 11 1.79 -0.88 -23.67
CA GLY A 11 1.92 -2.08 -22.85
C GLY A 11 3.04 -1.99 -21.81
N TYR A 12 4.25 -1.66 -22.24
CA TYR A 12 5.44 -1.74 -21.39
C TYR A 12 5.74 -0.41 -20.68
N GLN A 13 5.76 0.71 -21.42
CA GLN A 13 6.05 2.01 -20.80
C GLN A 13 4.89 2.49 -19.92
N ALA A 14 3.65 2.25 -20.32
CA ALA A 14 2.50 2.62 -19.50
C ALA A 14 2.51 1.90 -18.14
N LYS A 15 2.87 0.60 -18.11
CA LYS A 15 3.02 -0.14 -16.86
C LYS A 15 4.17 0.39 -16.02
N ALA A 16 5.33 0.65 -16.63
CA ALA A 16 6.48 1.24 -15.94
C ALA A 16 6.16 2.61 -15.31
N LEU A 17 5.39 3.47 -16.00
CA LEU A 17 4.96 4.77 -15.46
C LEU A 17 3.86 4.63 -14.39
N ALA A 18 2.99 3.63 -14.52
CA ALA A 18 1.95 3.37 -13.53
C ALA A 18 2.56 2.88 -12.21
N ASP A 19 3.55 2.00 -12.30
CA ASP A 19 4.24 1.39 -11.15
C ASP A 19 5.40 2.26 -10.62
N ASP A 20 5.62 3.47 -11.17
CA ASP A 20 6.66 4.39 -10.72
C ASP A 20 6.40 4.86 -9.28
N GLU A 21 7.43 4.87 -8.44
CA GLU A 21 7.37 5.32 -7.05
C GLU A 21 6.92 6.79 -6.91
N HIS A 22 7.20 7.61 -7.92
CA HIS A 22 6.79 9.02 -7.97
C HIS A 22 5.34 9.20 -8.45
N ASN A 23 4.65 8.13 -8.86
CA ASN A 23 3.24 8.21 -9.22
C ASN A 23 2.38 8.30 -7.95
N ARG A 24 1.99 9.54 -7.61
CA ARG A 24 1.15 9.86 -6.45
C ARG A 24 -0.16 9.05 -6.37
N ARG A 25 -0.65 8.49 -7.49
CA ARG A 25 -1.83 7.61 -7.48
C ARG A 25 -1.60 6.34 -6.65
N ASN A 26 -0.37 5.84 -6.59
CA ASN A 26 -0.03 4.65 -5.82
C ASN A 26 -0.15 4.95 -4.31
N THR A 27 0.39 6.09 -3.87
CA THR A 27 0.22 6.57 -2.49
C THR A 27 -1.24 6.83 -2.16
N ILE A 28 -2.00 7.46 -3.06
CA ILE A 28 -3.44 7.70 -2.85
C ILE A 28 -4.20 6.38 -2.69
N ALA A 29 -3.92 5.38 -3.54
CA ALA A 29 -4.54 4.07 -3.46
C ALA A 29 -4.17 3.35 -2.15
N GLN A 30 -2.91 3.42 -1.73
CA GLN A 30 -2.44 2.80 -0.48
C GLN A 30 -3.19 3.36 0.76
N TYR A 31 -3.44 4.67 0.79
CA TYR A 31 -4.13 5.34 1.91
C TYR A 31 -5.62 5.60 1.64
N ALA A 32 -6.21 5.00 0.59
CA ALA A 32 -7.63 5.12 0.28
C ALA A 32 -8.52 4.33 1.24
N GLN A 33 -7.97 3.25 1.79
CA GLN A 33 -8.59 2.37 2.78
C GLN A 33 -7.67 2.24 4.02
N PRO A 34 -8.21 1.83 5.19
CA PRO A 34 -7.36 1.62 6.35
C PRO A 34 -6.41 0.45 6.10
N LEU A 35 -5.10 0.68 6.26
CA LEU A 35 -4.11 -0.39 6.22
C LEU A 35 -4.36 -1.38 7.35
N GLY A 36 -4.04 -2.65 7.11
CA GLY A 36 -4.05 -3.71 8.12
C GLY A 36 -3.02 -3.47 9.22
N ASP A 37 -3.16 -4.16 10.33
CA ASP A 37 -2.40 -3.90 11.55
C ASP A 37 -1.28 -4.91 11.78
N ILE A 38 -0.16 -4.43 12.32
CA ILE A 38 0.88 -5.25 12.93
C ILE A 38 0.44 -5.56 14.36
N ILE A 39 0.36 -6.85 14.70
CA ILE A 39 -0.14 -7.36 15.97
C ILE A 39 1.01 -7.88 16.81
N VAL A 40 1.12 -7.40 18.05
CA VAL A 40 2.08 -7.91 19.04
C VAL A 40 1.31 -8.45 20.23
N ALA A 41 1.57 -9.71 20.58
CA ALA A 41 0.92 -10.39 21.70
C ALA A 41 -0.63 -10.29 21.69
N GLY A 42 -1.22 -10.37 20.49
CA GLY A 42 -2.67 -10.30 20.29
C GLY A 42 -3.27 -8.89 20.31
N SER A 43 -2.45 -7.84 20.38
CA SER A 43 -2.90 -6.44 20.32
C SER A 43 -2.28 -5.67 19.15
N PRO A 44 -3.03 -4.83 18.43
CA PRO A 44 -2.48 -4.01 17.35
C PRO A 44 -1.53 -2.94 17.91
N VAL A 45 -0.33 -2.87 17.35
CA VAL A 45 0.67 -1.83 17.64
C VAL A 45 0.71 -0.75 16.56
N THR A 46 0.00 -0.97 15.46
CA THR A 46 -0.25 0.02 14.41
C THR A 46 -1.74 0.27 14.26
N GLY A 47 -2.11 1.23 13.42
CA GLY A 47 -3.49 1.56 13.13
C GLY A 47 -3.61 2.53 11.97
N SER A 48 -4.84 2.78 11.55
CA SER A 48 -5.18 3.75 10.50
C SER A 48 -6.25 4.72 10.99
N LYS A 49 -5.93 6.01 11.05
CA LYS A 49 -6.88 7.06 11.45
C LYS A 49 -7.35 7.85 10.23
N GLY A 50 -8.66 8.10 10.15
CA GLY A 50 -9.22 8.98 9.11
C GLY A 50 -8.64 10.39 9.17
N THR A 51 -8.32 10.97 8.03
CA THR A 51 -7.92 12.38 7.89
C THR A 51 -9.14 13.21 7.49
N SER A 52 -9.13 14.50 7.81
CA SER A 52 -10.19 15.44 7.44
C SER A 52 -9.76 16.40 6.33
N GLY A 53 -8.62 16.17 5.69
CA GLY A 53 -8.07 17.06 4.66
C GLY A 53 -7.00 16.38 3.80
N GLY A 54 -7.01 16.71 2.51
CA GLY A 54 -6.12 16.16 1.49
C GLY A 54 -6.67 14.93 0.77
N ASP A 55 -5.89 14.41 -0.18
CA ASP A 55 -6.29 13.29 -1.06
C ASP A 55 -6.12 11.91 -0.39
N LEU A 56 -5.54 11.87 0.81
CA LEU A 56 -5.17 10.65 1.53
C LEU A 56 -6.14 10.45 2.69
N ARG A 57 -7.07 9.52 2.52
CA ARG A 57 -8.21 9.34 3.42
C ARG A 57 -7.80 8.82 4.80
N TYR A 58 -6.74 8.02 4.87
CA TYR A 58 -6.22 7.46 6.12
C TYR A 58 -4.76 7.85 6.34
N LYS A 59 -4.38 7.98 7.61
CA LYS A 59 -2.98 8.11 8.04
C LYS A 59 -2.61 6.97 8.98
N ARG A 60 -1.38 6.47 8.84
CA ARG A 60 -0.84 5.44 9.70
C ARG A 60 -0.60 5.98 11.12
N THR A 61 -0.88 5.18 12.14
CA THR A 61 -0.68 5.49 13.56
C THR A 61 0.06 4.36 14.26
N TYR A 62 0.85 4.69 15.29
CA TYR A 62 1.67 3.72 16.03
C TYR A 62 1.39 3.80 17.52
N THR A 63 0.96 2.70 18.11
CA THR A 63 0.75 2.56 19.55
C THR A 63 2.05 2.13 20.20
N ARG A 64 2.54 2.92 21.17
CA ARG A 64 3.88 2.72 21.79
C ARG A 64 4.99 2.68 20.73
N GLY A 65 4.96 3.61 19.78
CA GLY A 65 5.88 3.67 18.65
C GLY A 65 7.35 3.56 19.04
N GLU A 66 7.80 4.23 20.10
CA GLU A 66 9.21 4.15 20.55
C GLU A 66 9.67 2.73 20.93
N LEU A 67 8.77 1.93 21.50
CA LEU A 67 9.06 0.56 21.90
C LEU A 67 9.18 -0.39 20.70
N TYR A 68 8.32 -0.19 19.68
CA TYR A 68 8.18 -1.12 18.56
C TYR A 68 8.80 -0.64 17.25
N ALA A 69 9.17 0.64 17.14
CA ALA A 69 9.74 1.24 15.93
C ALA A 69 10.92 0.49 15.32
N PRO A 70 11.86 -0.11 16.10
CA PRO A 70 12.94 -0.90 15.52
C PRO A 70 12.45 -2.09 14.69
N VAL A 71 11.25 -2.60 14.99
CA VAL A 71 10.64 -3.78 14.36
C VAL A 71 9.52 -3.37 13.40
N THR A 72 8.56 -2.54 13.82
CA THR A 72 7.46 -2.10 12.95
C THR A 72 7.99 -1.24 11.81
N GLY A 73 8.96 -0.37 12.09
CA GLY A 73 9.35 0.69 11.17
C GLY A 73 8.25 1.75 11.05
N TYR A 74 8.18 2.36 9.87
CA TYR A 74 7.17 3.34 9.50
C TYR A 74 6.66 3.11 8.08
N SER A 75 5.47 3.63 7.81
CA SER A 75 4.86 3.88 6.51
C SER A 75 4.58 5.38 6.41
N SER A 76 5.21 6.02 5.42
CA SER A 76 5.21 7.46 5.20
C SER A 76 4.85 7.80 3.75
N GLN A 77 3.97 8.78 3.61
CA GLN A 77 3.51 9.30 2.32
C GLN A 77 4.63 10.00 1.53
N ALA A 78 5.69 10.44 2.21
CA ALA A 78 6.80 11.17 1.62
C ALA A 78 8.12 10.39 1.60
N TYR A 79 8.27 9.38 2.48
CA TYR A 79 9.53 8.68 2.71
C TYR A 79 9.44 7.16 2.52
N GLY A 80 8.34 6.68 1.92
CA GLY A 80 8.09 5.25 1.73
C GLY A 80 7.88 4.51 3.05
N ALA A 81 8.18 3.22 3.05
CA ALA A 81 8.04 2.36 4.21
C ALA A 81 9.32 1.56 4.49
N ASN A 82 9.54 1.16 5.75
CA ASN A 82 10.67 0.33 6.15
C ASN A 82 10.28 -0.75 7.17
N GLN A 83 11.22 -1.66 7.48
CA GLN A 83 11.01 -2.79 8.40
C GLN A 83 9.73 -3.57 8.06
N LEU A 84 8.92 -3.96 9.05
CA LEU A 84 7.69 -4.72 8.79
C LEU A 84 6.68 -3.95 7.93
N GLU A 85 6.56 -2.63 8.11
CA GLU A 85 5.69 -1.80 7.26
C GLU A 85 6.10 -1.84 5.78
N GLY A 86 7.39 -2.00 5.49
CA GLY A 86 7.90 -2.17 4.12
C GLY A 86 7.83 -3.62 3.63
N ILE A 87 8.27 -4.57 4.46
CA ILE A 87 8.35 -6.01 4.11
C ILE A 87 6.97 -6.60 3.86
N TYR A 88 5.98 -6.21 4.66
CA TYR A 88 4.60 -6.68 4.55
C TYR A 88 3.67 -5.64 3.92
N GLY A 89 4.21 -4.64 3.22
CA GLY A 89 3.43 -3.56 2.61
C GLY A 89 2.24 -4.07 1.79
N ASP A 90 2.47 -5.06 0.92
CA ASP A 90 1.45 -5.63 0.03
C ASP A 90 0.30 -6.31 0.79
N VAL A 91 0.60 -6.91 1.95
CA VAL A 91 -0.42 -7.51 2.82
C VAL A 91 -1.17 -6.41 3.56
N LEU A 92 -0.43 -5.44 4.09
CA LEU A 92 -0.95 -4.34 4.91
C LEU A 92 -1.79 -3.34 4.09
N ASP A 93 -1.61 -3.25 2.77
CA ASP A 93 -2.41 -2.39 1.88
C ASP A 93 -3.45 -3.16 1.04
N GLY A 94 -3.43 -4.49 1.08
CA GLY A 94 -4.38 -5.35 0.37
C GLY A 94 -4.05 -5.57 -1.10
N THR A 95 -2.84 -5.26 -1.56
CA THR A 95 -2.39 -5.50 -2.93
C THR A 95 -1.82 -6.90 -3.15
N ASP A 96 -1.53 -7.66 -2.09
CA ASP A 96 -1.08 -9.05 -2.15
C ASP A 96 -2.11 -9.94 -2.85
N ASP A 97 -1.68 -10.65 -3.90
CA ASP A 97 -2.54 -11.50 -4.71
C ASP A 97 -3.19 -12.64 -3.91
N ARG A 98 -2.59 -13.05 -2.79
CA ARG A 98 -3.15 -14.07 -1.88
C ARG A 98 -4.40 -13.59 -1.15
N LEU A 99 -4.64 -12.28 -1.08
CA LEU A 99 -5.82 -11.69 -0.46
C LEU A 99 -6.97 -11.47 -1.45
N LYS A 100 -6.68 -11.49 -2.76
CA LYS A 100 -7.65 -11.11 -3.79
C LYS A 100 -8.61 -12.25 -4.12
N ASN A 101 -9.89 -11.91 -4.27
CA ASN A 101 -10.86 -12.82 -4.86
C ASN A 101 -10.69 -12.85 -6.40
N PRO A 102 -11.25 -13.84 -7.11
CA PRO A 102 -11.15 -13.93 -8.57
C PRO A 102 -11.62 -12.66 -9.29
N LYS A 103 -12.65 -11.98 -8.77
CA LYS A 103 -13.12 -10.70 -9.30
C LYS A 103 -12.06 -9.59 -9.18
N ASP A 104 -11.32 -9.53 -8.07
CA ASP A 104 -10.36 -8.47 -7.77
C ASP A 104 -9.06 -8.69 -8.54
N LEU A 105 -8.68 -9.97 -8.75
CA LEU A 105 -7.59 -10.35 -9.66
C LEU A 105 -7.88 -9.92 -11.10
N LEU A 106 -9.13 -10.08 -11.55
CA LEU A 106 -9.52 -9.71 -12.92
C LEU A 106 -9.67 -8.19 -13.11
N THR A 107 -10.12 -7.45 -12.10
CA THR A 107 -10.33 -6.00 -12.19
C THR A 107 -9.11 -5.18 -11.75
N GLY A 108 -8.09 -5.81 -11.17
CA GLY A 108 -6.95 -5.11 -10.57
C GLY A 108 -7.33 -4.36 -9.28
N GLY A 109 -8.42 -4.77 -8.62
CA GLY A 109 -8.89 -4.17 -7.38
C GLY A 109 -8.00 -4.51 -6.18
N GLN A 110 -8.03 -3.64 -5.17
CA GLN A 110 -7.43 -3.93 -3.86
C GLN A 110 -8.35 -4.87 -3.06
N ALA A 111 -7.76 -5.86 -2.40
CA ALA A 111 -8.46 -6.70 -1.45
C ALA A 111 -8.62 -5.98 -0.11
N THR A 112 -9.33 -6.62 0.82
CA THR A 112 -9.33 -6.19 2.22
C THR A 112 -7.92 -6.36 2.79
N PRO A 113 -7.32 -5.30 3.37
CA PRO A 113 -5.99 -5.39 3.97
C PRO A 113 -5.88 -6.44 5.07
N GLY A 114 -4.73 -7.12 5.11
CA GLY A 114 -4.43 -8.17 6.08
C GLY A 114 -3.59 -7.66 7.25
N ASN A 115 -3.70 -8.35 8.39
CA ASN A 115 -2.89 -8.11 9.58
C ASN A 115 -1.71 -9.09 9.62
N VAL A 116 -0.61 -8.67 10.28
CA VAL A 116 0.61 -9.47 10.45
C VAL A 116 1.06 -9.57 11.89
#